data_AF-A0A0J5FMX7-F1
#
_entry.id   AF-A0A0J5FMX7-F1
#
_cell.length_a   1.000
_cell.length_b   1.000
_cell.length_c   1.000
_cell.angle_alpha   90.00
_cell.angle_beta   90.00
_cell.angle_gamma   90.00
#
_symmetry.space_group_name_H-M   'P 1'
#
loop_
_entity.id
_entity.type
_entity.pdbx_description
1 polymer ?
#
loop_
_entity_poly.entity_id
_entity_poly.type
_entity_poly.pdbx_seq_one_letter_code
_entity_poly.pdbx_strand_id
1 'polypeptide(L)'
;MAQKSARSKIELFRKEFMTHARQAGGSFATVADRERIARQFLNFLKEKGIKLRQMDSLKVKYIERYIVERKANSISHRTLQNEMSVLRSVLAQAG
;
A
#
# COMPACT_ATOMS: atom_id res chain seq x y z
N MET A 1 3.21 21.25 21.01
CA MET A 1 1.88 20.93 20.43
C MET A 1 1.89 20.42 18.98
N ALA A 2 3.05 20.15 18.33
CA ALA A 2 3.12 19.78 16.90
C ALA A 2 2.84 18.29 16.55
N GLN A 3 2.76 17.39 17.54
CA GLN A 3 2.74 15.94 17.31
C GLN A 3 1.36 15.38 16.88
N LYS A 4 0.26 16.06 17.24
CA LYS A 4 -1.11 15.65 16.86
C LYS A 4 -1.38 15.80 15.36
N SER A 5 -0.88 16.87 14.73
CA SER A 5 -1.04 17.10 13.28
C SER A 5 -0.31 16.05 12.43
N ALA A 6 0.90 15.65 12.83
CA ALA A 6 1.67 14.67 12.08
C ALA A 6 1.08 13.26 12.14
N ARG A 7 0.52 12.84 13.29
CA ARG A 7 -0.22 11.57 13.41
C ARG A 7 -1.47 11.56 12.53
N SER A 8 -2.22 12.65 12.52
CA SER A 8 -3.42 12.80 11.69
C SER A 8 -3.11 12.68 10.19
N LYS A 9 -2.01 13.29 9.70
CA LYS A 9 -1.61 13.15 8.28
C LYS A 9 -1.21 11.73 7.89
N ILE A 10 -0.60 10.97 8.79
CA ILE A 10 -0.26 9.56 8.53
C ILE A 10 -1.53 8.71 8.44
N GLU A 11 -2.51 8.96 9.30
CA GLU A 11 -3.81 8.27 9.25
C GLU A 11 -4.61 8.63 8.00
N LEU A 12 -4.58 9.90 7.59
CA LEU A 12 -5.17 10.36 6.33
C LEU A 12 -4.57 9.62 5.14
N PHE A 13 -3.24 9.55 5.03
CA PHE A 13 -2.56 8.78 3.97
C PHE A 13 -3.02 7.32 3.94
N ARG A 14 -3.13 6.66 5.09
CA ARG A 14 -3.58 5.25 5.15
C ARG A 14 -5.02 5.10 4.70
N LYS A 15 -5.89 6.05 5.08
CA LYS A 15 -7.29 6.07 4.66
C LYS A 15 -7.41 6.31 3.16
N GLU A 16 -6.68 7.28 2.62
CA GLU A 16 -6.61 7.57 1.18
C GLU A 16 -6.13 6.34 0.40
N PHE A 17 -5.08 5.67 0.87
CA PHE A 17 -4.57 4.44 0.25
C PHE A 17 -5.62 3.34 0.18
N MET A 18 -6.37 3.14 1.27
CA MET A 18 -7.46 2.18 1.29
C MET A 18 -8.63 2.60 0.39
N THR A 19 -8.94 3.90 0.33
CA THR A 19 -9.97 4.45 -0.55
C THR A 19 -9.62 4.22 -2.03
N HIS A 20 -8.38 4.49 -2.45
CA HIS A 20 -7.94 4.23 -3.82
C HIS A 20 -7.95 2.73 -4.15
N ALA A 21 -7.58 1.86 -3.21
CA ALA A 21 -7.69 0.41 -3.39
C ALA A 21 -9.13 -0.06 -3.63
N ARG A 22 -10.12 0.59 -3.00
CA ARG A 22 -11.56 0.35 -3.24
C ARG A 22 -12.05 0.94 -4.56
N GLN A 23 -11.61 2.16 -4.89
CA GLN A 23 -12.07 2.90 -6.06
C GLN A 23 -11.55 2.34 -7.38
N ALA A 24 -10.49 1.54 -7.37
CA ALA A 24 -9.92 0.94 -8.58
C ALA A 24 -10.87 -0.08 -9.30
N GLY A 25 -12.11 -0.26 -8.84
CA GLY A 25 -13.16 -1.04 -9.52
C GLY A 25 -12.97 -2.57 -9.49
N GLY A 26 -13.87 -3.30 -10.15
CA GLY A 26 -13.85 -4.77 -10.23
C GLY A 26 -14.92 -5.45 -9.38
N SER A 27 -14.91 -6.79 -9.38
CA SER A 27 -15.87 -7.58 -8.60
C SER A 27 -15.61 -7.47 -7.10
N PHE A 28 -16.61 -7.75 -6.26
CA PHE A 28 -16.48 -7.72 -4.79
C PHE A 28 -15.28 -8.52 -4.28
N ALA A 29 -15.02 -9.71 -4.83
CA ALA A 29 -13.86 -10.54 -4.50
C ALA A 29 -12.53 -9.87 -4.87
N THR A 30 -12.49 -9.17 -6.01
CA THR A 30 -11.30 -8.43 -6.46
C THR A 30 -11.01 -7.23 -5.57
N VAL A 31 -12.04 -6.49 -5.16
CA VAL A 31 -11.91 -5.36 -4.23
C VAL A 31 -11.40 -5.85 -2.87
N ALA A 32 -11.95 -6.95 -2.35
CA ALA A 32 -11.51 -7.55 -1.09
C ALA A 32 -10.04 -7.99 -1.12
N ASP A 33 -9.59 -8.61 -2.23
CA ASP A 33 -8.19 -9.00 -2.38
C ASP A 33 -7.24 -7.79 -2.48
N ARG A 34 -7.67 -6.73 -3.18
CA ARG A 34 -6.91 -5.48 -3.24
C ARG A 34 -6.78 -4.81 -1.88
N GLU A 35 -7.87 -4.74 -1.13
CA GLU A 35 -7.84 -4.23 0.24
C GLU A 35 -6.88 -5.03 1.13
N ARG A 36 -6.88 -6.37 0.98
CA ARG A 36 -5.97 -7.25 1.72
C ARG A 36 -4.50 -6.93 1.39
N ILE A 37 -4.16 -6.81 0.11
CA ILE A 37 -2.80 -6.47 -0.34
C ILE A 37 -2.40 -5.06 0.10
N ALA A 38 -3.30 -4.09 -0.05
CA ALA A 38 -3.10 -2.72 0.39
C ALA A 38 -2.80 -2.65 1.89
N ARG A 39 -3.58 -3.37 2.72
CA ARG A 39 -3.31 -3.48 4.17
C ARG A 39 -1.96 -4.12 4.46
N GLN A 40 -1.58 -5.18 3.73
CA GLN A 40 -0.27 -5.82 3.91
C GLN A 40 0.87 -4.84 3.61
N PHE A 41 0.76 -4.05 2.54
CA PHE A 41 1.76 -3.04 2.22
C PHE A 41 1.83 -1.93 3.28
N LEU A 42 0.69 -1.42 3.75
CA LEU A 42 0.66 -0.42 4.82
C LEU A 42 1.25 -0.95 6.15
N ASN A 43 1.05 -2.24 6.44
CA ASN A 43 1.66 -2.88 7.60
C ASN A 43 3.18 -3.00 7.44
N PHE A 44 3.66 -3.40 6.27
CA PHE A 44 5.09 -3.39 5.96
C PHE A 44 5.72 -2.00 6.16
N LEU A 45 5.08 -0.93 5.68
CA LEU A 45 5.57 0.44 5.90
C LEU A 45 5.66 0.76 7.39
N LYS A 46 4.63 0.38 8.17
CA LYS A 46 4.60 0.56 9.63
C LYS A 46 5.74 -0.21 10.32
N GLU A 47 5.95 -1.47 9.96
CA GLU A 47 6.98 -2.35 10.53
C GLU A 47 8.40 -1.84 10.24
N LYS A 48 8.63 -1.29 9.05
CA LYS A 48 9.92 -0.65 8.69
C LYS A 48 10.08 0.76 9.25
N GLY A 49 9.12 1.25 10.04
CA GLY A 49 9.14 2.60 10.62
C GLY A 49 8.95 3.73 9.59
N ILE A 50 8.50 3.40 8.38
CA ILE A 50 8.28 4.36 7.30
C ILE A 50 6.93 5.06 7.53
N LYS A 51 6.98 6.36 7.81
CA LYS A 51 5.80 7.19 8.09
C LYS A 51 5.58 8.17 6.94
N LEU A 52 4.72 7.79 6.01
CA LEU A 52 4.31 8.67 4.90
C LEU A 52 3.11 9.53 5.32
N ARG A 53 3.08 10.76 4.81
CA ARG A 53 2.05 11.76 5.13
C ARG A 53 1.11 12.07 3.96
N GLN A 54 1.52 11.70 2.74
CA GLN A 54 0.81 11.95 1.49
C GLN A 54 1.24 10.91 0.46
N MET A 55 0.41 10.68 -0.56
CA MET A 55 0.66 9.71 -1.63
C MET A 55 1.93 9.98 -2.40
N ASP A 56 2.22 11.23 -2.74
CA ASP A 56 3.39 11.64 -3.53
C ASP A 56 4.74 11.31 -2.84
N SER A 57 4.71 11.10 -1.53
CA SER A 57 5.91 10.67 -0.79
C SER A 57 6.25 9.20 -1.00
N LEU A 58 5.35 8.42 -1.60
CA LEU A 58 5.57 7.01 -1.90
C LEU A 58 6.54 6.86 -3.08
N LYS A 59 7.78 6.49 -2.77
CA LYS A 59 8.81 6.21 -3.77
C LYS A 59 8.79 4.73 -4.18
N VAL A 60 9.13 4.47 -5.44
CA VAL A 60 9.25 3.11 -6.02
C VAL A 60 10.11 2.19 -5.16
N LYS A 61 11.19 2.70 -4.57
CA LYS A 61 12.08 1.96 -3.65
C LYS A 61 11.35 1.27 -2.48
N TYR A 62 10.22 1.80 -2.02
CA TYR A 62 9.46 1.17 -0.93
C TYR A 62 8.70 -0.05 -1.41
N ILE A 63 8.20 -0.03 -2.64
CA ILE A 63 7.54 -1.16 -3.31
C ILE A 63 8.58 -2.23 -3.63
N GLU A 64 9.75 -1.84 -4.16
CA GLU A 64 10.84 -2.77 -4.41
C GLU A 64 11.28 -3.50 -3.15
N ARG A 65 11.50 -2.77 -2.05
CA ARG A 65 11.81 -3.37 -0.74
C ARG A 65 10.72 -4.32 -0.25
N TYR A 66 9.46 -3.94 -0.42
CA TYR A 66 8.33 -4.81 -0.09
C TYR A 66 8.40 -6.13 -0.89
N ILE A 67 8.56 -6.07 -2.20
CA ILE A 67 8.61 -7.27 -3.06
C ILE A 67 9.83 -8.15 -2.75
N VAL A 68 10.99 -7.54 -2.48
CA VAL A 68 12.20 -8.29 -2.06
C VAL A 68 11.94 -9.05 -0.76
N GLU A 69 11.29 -8.43 0.23
CA GLU A 69 10.94 -9.08 1.50
C GLU A 69 9.90 -10.19 1.32
N ARG A 70 8.89 -9.96 0.48
CA ARG A 70 7.90 -10.99 0.13
C ARG A 70 8.56 -12.18 -0.55
N LYS A 71 9.53 -11.94 -1.44
CA LYS A 71 10.33 -12.99 -2.08
C LYS A 71 11.18 -13.75 -1.05
N ALA A 72 11.78 -13.06 -0.09
CA ALA A 72 12.52 -13.69 1.01
C ALA A 72 11.63 -14.58 1.88
N ASN A 73 10.36 -14.22 2.05
CA ASN A 73 9.34 -15.02 2.74
C ASN A 73 8.79 -16.20 1.89
N SER A 74 9.47 -16.59 0.80
CA SER A 74 9.10 -17.71 -0.08
C SER A 74 7.69 -17.61 -0.70
N ILE A 75 7.18 -16.39 -0.90
CA ILE A 75 5.92 -16.16 -1.59
C ILE A 75 6.07 -16.49 -3.08
N SER A 76 5.05 -17.16 -3.65
CA SER A 76 5.07 -17.55 -5.06
C SER A 76 5.22 -16.35 -6.00
N HIS A 77 5.92 -16.54 -7.13
CA HIS A 77 6.06 -15.49 -8.15
C HIS A 77 4.72 -14.98 -8.66
N ARG A 78 3.71 -15.85 -8.79
CA ARG A 78 2.36 -15.46 -9.22
C ARG A 78 1.71 -14.50 -8.23
N THR A 79 1.87 -14.77 -6.93
CA THR A 79 1.36 -13.91 -5.86
C THR A 79 2.08 -12.57 -5.83
N LEU A 80 3.41 -12.56 -6.01
CA LEU A 80 4.19 -11.31 -6.10
C LEU A 80 3.73 -10.44 -7.29
N GLN A 81 3.48 -11.04 -8.44
CA GLN A 81 2.97 -10.33 -9.61
C GLN A 81 1.57 -9.74 -9.36
N ASN A 82 0.69 -10.49 -8.68
CA ASN A 82 -0.63 -9.98 -8.29
C ASN A 82 -0.49 -8.79 -7.34
N GLU A 83 0.37 -8.88 -6.32
CA GLU A 83 0.64 -7.78 -5.40
C GLU A 83 1.15 -6.54 -6.12
N MET A 84 2.12 -6.69 -7.03
CA MET A 84 2.60 -5.57 -7.85
C MET A 84 1.50 -4.97 -8.74
N SER A 85 0.64 -5.81 -9.33
CA SER A 85 -0.48 -5.35 -10.17
C SER A 85 -1.45 -4.50 -9.36
N VAL A 86 -1.83 -4.98 -8.16
CA VAL A 86 -2.70 -4.25 -7.24
C VAL A 86 -2.07 -2.93 -6.82
N LEU A 87 -0.81 -2.94 -6.39
CA LEU A 87 -0.12 -1.71 -5.97
C LEU A 87 -0.04 -0.69 -7.12
N ARG A 88 0.20 -1.14 -8.36
CA ARG A 88 0.14 -0.26 -9.54
C ARG A 88 -1.23 0.34 -9.74
N SER A 89 -2.31 -0.44 -9.63
CA SER A 89 -3.68 0.07 -9.77
C SER A 89 -4.04 1.09 -8.68
N VAL A 90 -3.60 0.88 -7.44
CA VAL A 90 -3.81 1.84 -6.35
C VAL A 90 -3.11 3.17 -6.64
N LEU A 91 -1.88 3.10 -7.16
CA LEU A 91 -1.09 4.30 -7.47
C LEU A 91 -1.60 5.03 -8.71
N ALA A 92 -2.03 4.30 -9.73
CA ALA A 92 -2.66 4.90 -10.91
C ALA A 92 -3.94 5.67 -10.55
N GLN A 93 -4.67 5.24 -9.51
CA GLN A 93 -5.85 5.95 -9.03
C GLN A 93 -5.52 7.20 -8.20
N ALA A 94 -4.30 7.31 -7.68
CA ALA A 94 -3.87 8.47 -6.89
C ALA A 94 -3.48 9.68 -7.76
N GLY A 95 -3.27 9.50 -9.07
CA GLY A 95 -2.85 10.55 -10.01
C GLY A 95 -1.40 10.43 -10.42
#